data_AF-A0A066UX05-F1
#
_entry.id   AF-A0A066UX05-F1
#
_cell.length_a   1.000
_cell.length_b   1.000
_cell.length_c   1.000
_cell.angle_alpha   90.00
_cell.angle_beta   90.00
_cell.angle_gamma   90.00
#
_symmetry.space_group_name_H-M   'P 1'
#
loop_
_entity.id
_entity.type
_entity.pdbx_description
1 polymer ?
#
loop_
_entity_poly.entity_id
_entity_poly.type
_entity_poly.pdbx_seq_one_letter_code
_entity_poly.pdbx_strand_id
1 'polypeptide(L)'
;MNKITIDSNTALSLLLPLITLVVSLLLSSFYTGGDQVFYNKLYDTLGGMDFVSAFEYYQLHLNKVEVVYFIFTWVGGNLGFDKNSWFTLINVVFSFFYVCLFRRLGFSPFVIFLFFVTNFYFYVLFFAADRLKFGFLFLILALTVSSNRNRYVLILASVVGHVQMLILHSSFISIYISEKYKSKSFYLLNAKYFIPIAIIVIPLSIYISGHVANKIVSYIDNGGIQSVAKQLVFVVFSMYCCRNWLKVIFAYFPILVVSFIIGDERVTMFSYAIFMYFSLYKNRGLNIPTFILMSYFGFKSIVFVDRVISTGSGFVSVN
;
A
#
# COMPACT_ATOMS: atom_id res chain seq x y z
N MET A 1 36.82 -9.58 25.83
CA MET A 1 35.96 -8.89 24.84
C MET A 1 34.70 -9.74 24.63
N ASN A 2 33.56 -9.31 25.16
CA ASN A 2 32.29 -9.98 24.88
C ASN A 2 31.94 -9.74 23.40
N LYS A 3 31.81 -10.81 22.61
CA LYS A 3 31.26 -10.72 21.25
C LYS A 3 29.82 -10.26 21.37
N ILE A 4 29.55 -9.02 20.96
CA ILE A 4 28.18 -8.54 20.76
C ILE A 4 27.63 -9.33 19.57
N THR A 5 26.87 -10.40 19.85
CA THR A 5 26.14 -11.15 18.82
C THR A 5 24.85 -10.39 18.55
N ILE A 6 24.81 -9.64 17.45
CA ILE A 6 23.56 -9.04 16.95
C ILE A 6 22.67 -10.21 16.50
N ASP A 7 21.49 -10.36 17.11
CA ASP A 7 20.51 -11.32 16.63
C ASP A 7 20.18 -11.03 15.16
N SER A 8 20.18 -12.09 14.34
CA SER A 8 19.82 -12.06 12.92
C SER A 8 18.57 -11.23 12.62
N ASN A 9 17.61 -11.24 13.53
CA ASN A 9 16.37 -10.50 13.38
C ASN A 9 16.54 -8.99 13.59
N THR A 10 17.40 -8.57 14.53
CA THR A 10 17.73 -7.15 14.75
C THR A 10 18.56 -6.61 13.60
N ALA A 11 19.50 -7.40 13.08
CA ALA A 11 20.29 -7.03 11.91
C ALA A 11 19.40 -6.75 10.69
N LEU A 12 18.44 -7.62 10.40
CA LEU A 12 17.52 -7.43 9.27
C LEU A 12 16.66 -6.17 9.38
N SER A 13 16.17 -5.87 10.60
CA SER A 13 15.36 -4.68 10.88
C SER A 13 16.11 -3.36 10.71
N LEU A 14 17.45 -3.38 10.73
CA LEU A 14 18.27 -2.19 10.48
C LEU A 14 18.80 -2.16 9.03
N LEU A 15 19.17 -3.33 8.50
CA LEU A 15 19.75 -3.46 7.16
C LEU A 15 18.77 -3.06 6.06
N LEU A 16 17.52 -3.52 6.10
CA LEU A 16 16.55 -3.25 5.02
C LEU A 16 16.12 -1.77 4.94
N PRO A 17 15.87 -1.06 6.05
CA PRO A 17 15.69 0.39 6.01
C PRO A 17 16.94 1.14 5.52
N LEU A 18 18.14 0.66 5.85
CA LEU A 18 19.38 1.23 5.33
C LEU A 18 19.51 1.04 3.81
N ILE A 19 19.20 -0.14 3.29
CA ILE A 19 19.13 -0.38 1.83
C ILE A 19 18.09 0.54 1.20
N THR A 20 16.93 0.72 1.86
CA THR A 20 15.88 1.63 1.40
C THR A 20 16.36 3.07 1.33
N LEU A 21 17.14 3.53 2.32
CA LEU A 21 17.76 4.85 2.34
C LEU A 21 18.65 5.03 1.10
N VAL A 22 19.58 4.09 0.88
CA VAL A 22 20.52 4.16 -0.26
C VAL A 22 19.77 4.15 -1.58
N VAL A 23 18.84 3.19 -1.78
CA VAL A 23 18.06 3.08 -3.02
C VAL A 23 17.20 4.32 -3.24
N SER A 24 16.57 4.87 -2.20
CA SER A 24 15.74 6.08 -2.32
C SER A 24 16.57 7.31 -2.66
N LEU A 25 17.73 7.51 -2.03
CA LEU A 25 18.63 8.61 -2.36
C LEU A 25 19.13 8.52 -3.80
N LEU A 26 19.49 7.31 -4.25
CA LEU A 26 19.99 7.10 -5.61
C LEU A 26 18.90 7.31 -6.65
N LEU A 27 17.71 6.71 -6.48
CA LEU A 27 16.67 6.72 -7.51
C LEU A 27 15.78 7.97 -7.50
N SER A 28 15.63 8.65 -6.36
CA SER A 28 14.77 9.84 -6.26
C SER A 28 15.27 11.00 -7.14
N SER A 29 16.58 11.11 -7.35
CA SER A 29 17.16 12.12 -8.25
C SER A 29 16.84 11.86 -9.72
N PHE A 30 16.65 10.59 -10.12
CA PHE A 30 16.27 10.21 -11.47
C PHE A 30 14.76 10.29 -11.69
N TYR A 31 13.94 9.98 -10.67
CA TYR A 31 12.49 9.91 -10.79
C TYR A 31 11.79 11.29 -10.77
N THR A 32 12.00 12.07 -11.82
CA THR A 32 11.53 13.47 -11.94
C THR A 32 10.39 13.68 -12.92
N GLY A 33 10.07 12.69 -13.76
CA GLY A 33 9.09 12.78 -14.83
C GLY A 33 7.64 12.44 -14.44
N GLY A 34 6.72 12.59 -15.39
CA GLY A 34 5.30 12.26 -15.22
C GLY A 34 4.63 13.06 -14.11
N ASP A 35 3.85 12.38 -13.25
CA ASP A 35 3.16 12.99 -12.10
C ASP A 35 4.10 13.70 -11.12
N GLN A 36 5.38 13.33 -11.09
CA GLN A 36 6.34 13.89 -10.14
C GLN A 36 6.65 15.37 -10.39
N VAL A 37 6.56 15.82 -11.64
CA VAL A 37 6.71 17.24 -11.98
C VAL A 37 5.69 18.08 -11.21
N PHE A 38 4.43 17.63 -11.21
CA PHE A 38 3.35 18.31 -10.50
C PHE A 38 3.52 18.21 -8.98
N TYR A 39 3.95 17.05 -8.46
CA TYR A 39 4.17 16.89 -7.02
C TYR A 39 5.38 17.68 -6.49
N ASN A 40 6.45 17.83 -7.28
CA ASN A 40 7.60 18.66 -6.92
C ASN A 40 7.16 20.11 -6.81
N LYS A 41 6.53 20.64 -7.86
CA LYS A 41 6.03 22.03 -7.88
C LYS A 41 5.05 22.28 -6.73
N LEU A 42 4.13 21.35 -6.48
CA LEU A 42 3.19 21.45 -5.36
C LEU A 42 3.95 21.52 -4.03
N TYR A 43 4.88 20.60 -3.77
CA TYR A 43 5.65 20.57 -2.52
C TYR A 43 6.42 21.87 -2.28
N ASP A 44 7.13 22.35 -3.30
CA ASP A 44 7.93 23.58 -3.21
C ASP A 44 7.04 24.80 -2.94
N THR A 45 5.85 24.83 -3.53
CA THR A 45 4.89 25.94 -3.34
C THR A 45 4.25 25.92 -1.95
N LEU A 46 4.00 24.74 -1.39
CA LEU A 46 3.44 24.61 -0.03
C LEU A 46 4.43 25.01 1.06
N GLY A 47 5.73 24.96 0.78
CA GLY A 47 6.78 25.47 1.67
C GLY A 47 6.67 26.98 1.83
N GLY A 48 6.44 27.45 3.05
CA GLY A 48 6.29 28.88 3.36
C GLY A 48 4.85 29.40 3.33
N MET A 49 3.87 28.59 2.93
CA MET A 49 2.45 28.92 3.08
C MET A 49 1.92 28.57 4.47
N ASP A 50 1.02 29.38 5.00
CA ASP A 50 0.25 29.01 6.19
C ASP A 50 -0.65 27.80 5.91
N PHE A 51 -1.04 27.08 6.97
CA PHE A 51 -1.73 25.81 6.84
C PHE A 51 -3.05 25.89 6.05
N VAL A 52 -3.82 26.97 6.21
CA VAL A 52 -5.14 27.10 5.59
C VAL A 52 -4.98 27.40 4.10
N SER A 53 -4.20 28.41 3.75
CA SER A 53 -3.92 28.76 2.34
C SER A 53 -3.24 27.61 1.61
N ALA A 54 -2.33 26.90 2.27
CA ALA A 54 -1.68 25.70 1.74
C ALA A 54 -2.70 24.59 1.42
N PHE A 55 -3.68 24.38 2.29
CA PHE A 55 -4.69 23.35 2.07
C PHE A 55 -5.65 23.70 0.93
N GLU A 56 -6.05 24.97 0.81
CA GLU A 56 -6.85 25.47 -0.31
C GLU A 56 -6.08 25.31 -1.63
N TYR A 57 -4.81 25.73 -1.66
CA TYR A 57 -3.95 25.56 -2.82
C TYR A 57 -3.81 24.07 -3.21
N TYR A 58 -3.61 23.19 -2.23
CA TYR A 58 -3.53 21.76 -2.43
C TYR A 58 -4.79 21.18 -3.10
N GLN A 59 -5.97 21.55 -2.60
CA GLN A 59 -7.25 21.05 -3.13
C GLN A 59 -7.48 21.49 -4.57
N LEU A 60 -7.17 22.76 -4.90
CA LEU A 60 -7.32 23.32 -6.24
C LEU A 60 -6.45 22.60 -7.29
N HIS A 61 -5.28 22.11 -6.89
CA HIS A 61 -4.31 21.52 -7.84
C HIS A 61 -4.42 20.01 -7.98
N LEU A 62 -4.79 19.27 -6.92
CA LEU A 62 -4.90 17.81 -6.98
C LEU A 62 -6.32 17.27 -7.12
N ASN A 63 -7.35 18.13 -6.99
CA ASN A 63 -8.77 17.76 -7.06
C ASN A 63 -9.11 16.56 -6.16
N LYS A 64 -8.43 16.44 -5.01
CA LYS A 64 -8.62 15.35 -4.05
C LYS A 64 -8.45 15.83 -2.62
N VAL A 65 -9.20 15.20 -1.73
CA VAL A 65 -9.13 15.42 -0.29
C VAL A 65 -8.34 14.26 0.33
N GLU A 66 -7.01 14.35 0.29
CA GLU A 66 -6.10 13.37 0.90
C GLU A 66 -5.31 14.04 2.04
N VAL A 67 -6.01 14.26 3.16
CA VAL A 67 -5.55 15.13 4.27
C VAL A 67 -4.20 14.69 4.83
N VAL A 68 -3.97 13.38 4.95
CA VAL A 68 -2.71 12.87 5.50
C VAL A 68 -1.54 13.22 4.59
N TYR A 69 -1.67 12.97 3.29
CA TYR A 69 -0.62 13.31 2.33
C TYR A 69 -0.30 14.81 2.38
N PHE A 70 -1.33 15.66 2.39
CA PHE A 70 -1.18 17.10 2.53
C PHE A 70 -0.38 17.48 3.77
N ILE A 71 -0.73 16.97 4.95
CA ILE A 71 -0.03 17.28 6.21
C ILE A 71 1.46 16.92 6.08
N PHE A 72 1.79 15.73 5.56
CA PHE A 72 3.19 15.34 5.42
C PHE A 72 3.95 16.20 4.41
N THR A 73 3.33 16.59 3.30
CA THR A 73 3.97 17.50 2.32
C THR A 73 4.18 18.90 2.89
N TRP A 74 3.18 19.44 3.58
CA TRP A 74 3.22 20.77 4.17
C TRP A 74 4.26 20.85 5.30
N VAL A 75 4.30 19.85 6.19
CA VAL A 75 5.31 19.77 7.25
C VAL A 75 6.72 19.69 6.66
N GLY A 76 6.94 18.82 5.68
CA GLY A 76 8.27 18.68 5.06
C GLY A 76 8.77 19.98 4.43
N GLY A 77 7.91 20.63 3.62
CA GLY A 77 8.27 21.89 2.94
C GLY A 77 8.53 23.03 3.92
N ASN A 78 7.75 23.14 4.99
CA ASN A 78 7.95 24.19 6.01
C ASN A 78 9.13 23.92 6.96
N LEU A 79 9.56 22.67 7.10
CA LEU A 79 10.82 22.34 7.78
C LEU A 79 12.05 22.63 6.90
N GLY A 80 11.87 23.02 5.64
CA GLY A 80 12.96 23.36 4.72
C GLY A 80 13.67 22.14 4.12
N PHE A 81 13.09 20.94 4.23
CA PHE A 81 13.62 19.78 3.52
C PHE A 81 13.29 19.87 2.03
N ASP A 82 14.21 19.46 1.17
CA ASP A 82 13.84 19.15 -0.21
C ASP A 82 12.94 17.91 -0.23
N LYS A 83 12.05 17.85 -1.22
CA LYS A 83 11.06 16.77 -1.32
C LYS A 83 11.72 15.39 -1.36
N ASN A 84 12.82 15.23 -2.09
CA ASN A 84 13.45 13.93 -2.28
C ASN A 84 14.03 13.40 -0.96
N SER A 85 14.70 14.26 -0.19
CA SER A 85 15.18 13.92 1.15
C SER A 85 14.04 13.60 2.12
N TRP A 86 12.98 14.41 2.12
CA TRP A 86 11.81 14.19 2.98
C TRP A 86 11.10 12.87 2.68
N PHE A 87 10.84 12.58 1.40
CA PHE A 87 10.18 11.34 1.00
C PHE A 87 11.10 10.12 1.14
N THR A 88 12.41 10.29 1.03
CA THR A 88 13.38 9.26 1.37
C THR A 88 13.30 8.88 2.86
N LEU A 89 13.24 9.87 3.76
CA LEU A 89 13.04 9.60 5.19
C LEU A 89 11.74 8.83 5.45
N ILE A 90 10.64 9.24 4.79
CA ILE A 90 9.36 8.54 4.90
C ILE A 90 9.47 7.09 4.37
N ASN A 91 10.18 6.86 3.26
CA ASN A 91 10.41 5.51 2.72
C ASN A 91 11.17 4.63 3.71
N VAL A 92 12.18 5.16 4.39
CA VAL A 92 12.94 4.44 5.43
C VAL A 92 12.04 4.07 6.60
N VAL A 93 11.22 5.01 7.09
CA VAL A 93 10.25 4.76 8.17
C VAL A 93 9.23 3.71 7.75
N PHE A 94 8.69 3.83 6.54
CA PHE A 94 7.75 2.87 5.96
C PHE A 94 8.37 1.46 5.89
N SER A 95 9.58 1.37 5.37
CA SER A 95 10.36 0.14 5.25
C SER A 95 10.58 -0.52 6.60
N PHE A 96 11.00 0.25 7.61
CA PHE A 96 11.21 -0.22 8.97
C PHE A 96 9.95 -0.85 9.57
N PHE A 97 8.80 -0.15 9.49
CA PHE A 97 7.55 -0.67 10.04
C PHE A 97 7.03 -1.88 9.27
N TYR A 98 7.26 -1.93 7.96
CA TYR A 98 6.88 -3.06 7.11
C TYR A 98 7.71 -4.32 7.47
N VAL A 99 9.03 -4.18 7.71
CA VAL A 99 9.86 -5.28 8.24
C VAL A 99 9.37 -5.73 9.61
N CYS A 100 9.07 -4.78 10.51
CA CYS A 100 8.53 -5.09 11.84
C CYS A 100 7.23 -5.89 11.75
N LEU A 101 6.31 -5.51 10.85
CA LEU A 101 5.08 -6.24 10.61
C LEU A 101 5.35 -7.65 10.09
N PHE A 102 6.19 -7.81 9.07
CA PHE A 102 6.49 -9.13 8.50
C PHE A 102 7.14 -10.07 9.51
N ARG A 103 8.03 -9.56 10.36
CA ARG A 103 8.60 -10.31 11.48
C ARG A 103 7.53 -10.72 12.49
N ARG A 104 6.66 -9.78 12.89
CA ARG A 104 5.56 -10.06 13.83
C ARG A 104 4.59 -11.11 13.29
N LEU A 105 4.34 -11.11 11.99
CA LEU A 105 3.52 -12.10 11.32
C LEU A 105 4.22 -13.46 11.20
N GLY A 106 5.55 -13.52 11.35
CA GLY A 106 6.31 -14.77 11.35
C GLY A 106 6.82 -15.19 9.98
N PHE A 107 7.00 -14.26 9.04
CA PHE A 107 7.69 -14.55 7.78
C PHE A 107 9.14 -14.96 8.02
N SER A 108 9.66 -15.85 7.16
CA SER A 108 11.09 -16.18 7.20
C SER A 108 11.96 -14.96 6.86
N PRO A 109 13.10 -14.73 7.53
CA PRO A 109 14.01 -13.62 7.23
C PRO A 109 14.40 -13.54 5.75
N PHE A 110 14.57 -14.70 5.09
CA PHE A 110 14.87 -14.78 3.67
C PHE A 110 13.76 -14.22 2.78
N VAL A 111 12.49 -14.58 3.05
CA VAL A 111 11.33 -14.04 2.31
C VAL A 111 11.21 -12.54 2.54
N ILE A 112 11.46 -12.05 3.76
CA ILE A 112 11.45 -10.62 4.04
C ILE A 112 12.54 -9.92 3.22
N PHE A 113 13.78 -10.43 3.23
CA PHE A 113 14.86 -9.84 2.44
C PHE A 113 14.52 -9.82 0.94
N LEU A 114 14.09 -10.96 0.39
CA LEU A 114 13.75 -11.09 -1.03
C LEU A 114 12.61 -10.14 -1.42
N PHE A 115 11.58 -10.04 -0.58
CA PHE A 115 10.47 -9.10 -0.78
C PHE A 115 10.97 -7.66 -0.96
N PHE A 116 11.82 -7.17 -0.07
CA PHE A 116 12.26 -5.77 -0.13
C PHE A 116 13.14 -5.47 -1.34
N VAL A 117 13.98 -6.43 -1.74
CA VAL A 117 14.92 -6.23 -2.84
C VAL A 117 14.24 -6.37 -4.20
N THR A 118 13.29 -7.30 -4.33
CA THR A 118 12.73 -7.67 -5.65
C THR A 118 11.28 -7.25 -5.89
N ASN A 119 10.59 -6.68 -4.90
CA ASN A 119 9.17 -6.41 -5.07
C ASN A 119 8.88 -5.09 -5.82
N PHE A 120 8.44 -5.21 -7.07
CA PHE A 120 8.05 -4.08 -7.92
C PHE A 120 7.05 -3.12 -7.27
N TYR A 121 6.04 -3.64 -6.57
CA TYR A 121 5.03 -2.79 -5.93
C TYR A 121 5.62 -1.96 -4.79
N PHE A 122 6.68 -2.43 -4.16
CA PHE A 122 7.38 -1.67 -3.13
C PHE A 122 8.13 -0.47 -3.72
N TYR A 123 8.77 -0.63 -4.88
CA TYR A 123 9.36 0.48 -5.64
C TYR A 123 8.30 1.46 -6.13
N VAL A 124 7.17 0.95 -6.64
CA VAL A 124 6.03 1.81 -7.03
C VAL A 124 5.53 2.61 -5.84
N LEU A 125 5.39 2.00 -4.66
CA LEU A 125 5.02 2.73 -3.44
C LEU A 125 6.06 3.80 -3.10
N PHE A 126 7.35 3.51 -3.21
CA PHE A 126 8.42 4.46 -2.89
C PHE A 126 8.48 5.69 -3.78
N PHE A 127 8.25 5.55 -5.08
CA PHE A 127 8.53 6.62 -6.04
C PHE A 127 7.30 7.12 -6.79
N ALA A 128 6.36 6.24 -7.14
CA ALA A 128 5.24 6.62 -8.00
C ALA A 128 3.96 6.92 -7.22
N ALA A 129 3.69 6.15 -6.18
CA ALA A 129 2.42 6.14 -5.47
C ALA A 129 2.54 6.85 -4.11
N ASP A 130 3.07 8.07 -4.12
CA ASP A 130 3.38 8.86 -2.91
C ASP A 130 2.20 8.96 -1.94
N ARG A 131 0.98 9.11 -2.46
CA ARG A 131 -0.24 9.22 -1.65
C ARG A 131 -0.67 7.89 -1.03
N LEU A 132 -0.65 6.82 -1.82
CA LEU A 132 -1.06 5.48 -1.39
C LEU A 132 -0.11 4.91 -0.33
N LYS A 133 1.18 5.29 -0.38
CA LYS A 133 2.19 4.96 0.63
C LYS A 133 1.75 5.33 2.04
N PHE A 134 1.17 6.51 2.24
CA PHE A 134 0.66 6.91 3.57
C PHE A 134 -0.52 6.04 4.00
N GLY A 135 -1.43 5.72 3.08
CA GLY A 135 -2.50 4.76 3.33
C GLY A 135 -1.98 3.42 3.87
N PHE A 136 -0.97 2.83 3.20
CA PHE A 136 -0.31 1.62 3.69
C PHE A 136 0.46 1.83 4.99
N LEU A 137 1.16 2.95 5.17
CA LEU A 137 1.97 3.24 6.36
C LEU A 137 1.10 3.17 7.62
N PHE A 138 -0.04 3.87 7.59
CA PHE A 138 -0.97 3.89 8.71
C PHE A 138 -1.65 2.54 8.93
N LEU A 139 -1.95 1.78 7.87
CA LEU A 139 -2.46 0.41 8.01
C LEU A 139 -1.43 -0.50 8.69
N ILE A 140 -0.17 -0.44 8.28
CA ILE A 140 0.92 -1.25 8.87
C ILE A 140 1.09 -0.90 10.34
N LEU A 141 1.12 0.38 10.67
CA LEU A 141 1.16 0.86 12.06
C LEU A 141 -0.04 0.35 12.86
N ALA A 142 -1.25 0.37 12.29
CA ALA A 142 -2.43 -0.16 12.97
C ALA A 142 -2.29 -1.64 13.32
N LEU A 143 -1.67 -2.42 12.44
CA LEU A 143 -1.41 -3.85 12.62
C LEU A 143 -0.27 -4.13 13.61
N THR A 144 0.67 -3.19 13.81
CA THR A 144 1.80 -3.35 14.76
C THR A 144 1.49 -2.84 16.16
N VAL A 145 0.49 -1.98 16.35
CA VAL A 145 0.14 -1.45 17.68
C VAL A 145 -0.70 -2.45 18.50
N SER A 146 -0.42 -2.53 19.81
CA SER A 146 -1.14 -3.38 20.76
C SER A 146 -2.47 -2.78 21.23
N SER A 147 -2.51 -1.46 21.44
CA SER A 147 -3.70 -0.73 21.92
C SER A 147 -4.81 -0.67 20.86
N ASN A 148 -6.02 -1.11 21.24
CA ASN A 148 -7.20 -1.08 20.36
C ASN A 148 -7.60 0.34 19.96
N ARG A 149 -7.55 1.31 20.88
CA ARG A 149 -7.88 2.73 20.58
C ARG A 149 -6.98 3.27 19.48
N ASN A 150 -5.66 3.09 19.65
CA ASN A 150 -4.68 3.58 18.68
C ASN A 150 -4.82 2.86 17.35
N ARG A 151 -5.10 1.55 17.35
CA ARG A 151 -5.38 0.79 16.12
C ARG A 151 -6.53 1.39 15.32
N TYR A 152 -7.65 1.75 15.95
CA TYR A 152 -8.79 2.34 15.23
C TYR A 152 -8.47 3.71 14.64
N VAL A 153 -7.74 4.56 15.39
CA VAL A 153 -7.28 5.86 14.89
C VAL A 153 -6.37 5.69 13.67
N LEU A 154 -5.46 4.72 13.70
CA LEU A 154 -4.55 4.44 12.59
C LEU A 154 -5.26 3.80 11.38
N ILE A 155 -6.27 2.94 11.59
CA ILE A 155 -7.15 2.45 10.51
C ILE A 155 -7.87 3.61 9.84
N LEU A 156 -8.41 4.54 10.62
CA LEU A 156 -9.05 5.73 10.08
C LEU A 156 -8.05 6.59 9.29
N ALA A 157 -6.87 6.84 9.85
CA ALA A 157 -5.81 7.57 9.17
C ALA A 157 -5.38 6.90 7.85
N SER A 158 -5.41 5.57 7.76
CA SER A 158 -5.15 4.83 6.52
C SER A 158 -6.17 5.17 5.42
N VAL A 159 -7.46 5.18 5.76
CA VAL A 159 -8.55 5.49 4.81
C VAL A 159 -8.55 6.98 4.43
N VAL A 160 -8.37 7.88 5.39
CA VAL A 160 -8.28 9.33 5.14
C VAL A 160 -7.03 9.67 4.34
N GLY A 161 -5.94 8.92 4.52
CA GLY A 161 -4.73 9.09 3.73
C GLY A 161 -4.92 8.65 2.29
N HIS A 162 -5.68 7.57 2.06
CA HIS A 162 -6.06 7.19 0.71
C HIS A 162 -7.34 6.33 0.67
N VAL A 163 -8.39 6.83 0.02
CA VAL A 163 -9.72 6.19 0.03
C VAL A 163 -9.72 4.77 -0.55
N GLN A 164 -8.81 4.44 -1.48
CA GLN A 164 -8.72 3.09 -2.05
C GLN A 164 -8.31 2.04 -1.00
N MET A 165 -7.77 2.44 0.16
CA MET A 165 -7.51 1.51 1.26
C MET A 165 -8.78 0.83 1.78
N LEU A 166 -9.98 1.39 1.53
CA LEU A 166 -11.26 0.73 1.83
C LEU A 166 -11.38 -0.65 1.18
N ILE A 167 -10.80 -0.83 -0.01
CA ILE A 167 -10.79 -2.12 -0.70
C ILE A 167 -10.09 -3.16 0.18
N LEU A 168 -8.89 -2.86 0.66
CA LEU A 168 -8.11 -3.78 1.49
C LEU A 168 -8.77 -4.02 2.87
N HIS A 169 -9.40 -3.00 3.44
CA HIS A 169 -10.16 -3.16 4.70
C HIS A 169 -11.39 -4.04 4.51
N SER A 170 -12.12 -3.88 3.41
CA SER A 170 -13.26 -4.74 3.07
C SER A 170 -12.83 -6.20 2.89
N SER A 171 -11.65 -6.46 2.33
CA SER A 171 -11.08 -7.81 2.27
C SER A 171 -10.84 -8.43 3.64
N PHE A 172 -10.28 -7.68 4.60
CA PHE A 172 -10.09 -8.17 5.98
C PHE A 172 -11.42 -8.40 6.71
N ILE A 173 -12.42 -7.55 6.47
CA ILE A 173 -13.77 -7.73 6.99
C ILE A 173 -14.39 -9.01 6.43
N SER A 174 -14.29 -9.25 5.12
CA SER A 174 -14.81 -10.46 4.48
C SER A 174 -14.15 -11.72 5.02
N ILE A 175 -12.83 -11.67 5.32
CA ILE A 175 -12.14 -12.75 6.03
C ILE A 175 -12.79 -13.02 7.39
N TYR A 176 -12.99 -11.99 8.21
CA TYR A 176 -13.61 -12.12 9.52
C TYR A 176 -15.03 -12.70 9.45
N ILE A 177 -15.84 -12.24 8.49
CA ILE A 177 -17.18 -12.76 8.20
C ILE A 177 -17.10 -14.25 7.84
N SER A 178 -16.16 -14.65 6.99
CA SER A 178 -16.02 -16.06 6.56
C SER A 178 -15.66 -17.01 7.71
N GLU A 179 -14.92 -16.53 8.71
CA GLU A 179 -14.58 -17.31 9.91
C GLU A 179 -15.78 -17.45 10.85
N LYS A 180 -16.57 -16.39 10.98
CA LYS A 180 -17.77 -16.39 11.82
C LYS A 180 -18.94 -17.11 11.18
N TYR A 181 -19.04 -17.16 9.86
CA TYR A 181 -20.11 -17.86 9.14
C TYR A 181 -20.16 -19.36 9.48
N LYS A 182 -19.01 -19.99 9.74
CA LYS A 182 -18.95 -21.41 10.16
C LYS A 182 -19.40 -21.63 11.61
N SER A 183 -19.49 -20.57 12.41
CA SER A 183 -20.00 -20.61 13.77
C SER A 183 -21.48 -20.27 13.75
N LYS A 184 -22.33 -21.03 14.48
CA LYS A 184 -23.73 -20.65 14.71
C LYS A 184 -23.88 -19.24 15.32
N SER A 185 -22.82 -18.58 15.79
CA SER A 185 -22.83 -17.21 16.32
C SER A 185 -22.90 -16.08 15.26
N PHE A 186 -23.15 -16.38 13.98
CA PHE A 186 -23.14 -15.38 12.91
C PHE A 186 -24.08 -14.19 13.16
N TYR A 187 -25.24 -14.41 13.80
CA TYR A 187 -26.21 -13.36 14.15
C TYR A 187 -25.72 -12.40 15.26
N LEU A 188 -24.58 -12.69 15.91
CA LEU A 188 -23.95 -11.84 16.94
C LEU A 188 -22.67 -11.15 16.42
N LEU A 189 -22.61 -10.82 15.12
CA LEU A 189 -21.56 -9.94 14.62
C LEU A 189 -21.63 -8.61 15.38
N ASN A 190 -20.62 -8.37 16.22
CA ASN A 190 -20.57 -7.22 17.11
C ASN A 190 -20.50 -5.94 16.28
N ALA A 191 -21.62 -5.22 16.16
CA ALA A 191 -21.76 -4.00 15.34
C ALA A 191 -20.68 -2.95 15.63
N LYS A 192 -20.07 -3.00 16.82
CA LYS A 192 -18.95 -2.16 17.27
C LYS A 192 -17.76 -2.10 16.31
N TYR A 193 -17.52 -3.14 15.50
CA TYR A 193 -16.43 -3.13 14.51
C TYR A 193 -16.80 -2.48 13.18
N PHE A 194 -18.09 -2.46 12.85
CA PHE A 194 -18.61 -1.92 11.59
C PHE A 194 -19.08 -0.48 11.71
N ILE A 195 -19.59 -0.09 12.89
CA ILE A 195 -20.11 1.25 13.17
C ILE A 195 -19.09 2.36 12.84
N PRO A 196 -17.81 2.30 13.27
CA PRO A 196 -16.86 3.37 12.97
C PRO A 196 -16.57 3.50 11.46
N ILE A 197 -16.51 2.37 10.76
CA ILE A 197 -16.28 2.34 9.31
C ILE A 197 -17.51 2.89 8.59
N ALA A 198 -18.71 2.45 8.96
CA ALA A 198 -19.97 2.91 8.36
C ALA A 198 -20.20 4.42 8.55
N ILE A 199 -19.94 4.94 9.77
CA ILE A 199 -20.07 6.38 10.09
C ILE A 199 -19.19 7.25 9.18
N ILE A 200 -18.06 6.71 8.69
CA ILE A 200 -17.09 7.47 7.91
C ILE A 200 -17.29 7.23 6.41
N VAL A 201 -17.57 5.98 6.03
CA VAL A 201 -17.77 5.59 4.63
C VAL A 201 -19.06 6.17 4.06
N ILE A 202 -20.14 6.27 4.84
CA ILE A 202 -21.43 6.75 4.33
C ILE A 202 -21.39 8.25 3.98
N PRO A 203 -20.92 9.16 4.85
CA PRO A 203 -20.80 10.58 4.48
C PRO A 203 -19.77 10.80 3.37
N LEU A 204 -18.66 10.05 3.41
CA LEU A 204 -17.62 10.14 2.39
C LEU A 204 -18.11 9.65 1.02
N SER A 205 -18.92 8.58 0.97
CA SER A 205 -19.47 8.08 -0.29
C SER A 205 -20.47 9.05 -0.89
N ILE A 206 -21.28 9.72 -0.07
CA ILE A 206 -22.20 10.78 -0.53
C ILE A 206 -21.40 11.94 -1.11
N TYR A 207 -20.38 12.43 -0.40
CA TYR A 207 -19.55 13.56 -0.82
C TYR A 207 -18.77 13.29 -2.12
N ILE A 208 -18.22 12.08 -2.28
CA ILE A 208 -17.40 11.74 -3.46
C ILE A 208 -18.27 11.15 -4.59
N SER A 209 -19.55 10.88 -4.38
CA SER A 209 -20.42 10.18 -5.35
C SER A 209 -20.33 10.73 -6.78
N GLY A 210 -20.34 12.05 -6.96
CA GLY A 210 -20.19 12.68 -8.29
C GLY A 210 -18.81 12.45 -8.91
N HIS A 211 -17.73 12.52 -8.12
CA HIS A 211 -16.37 12.22 -8.57
C HIS A 211 -16.16 10.73 -8.87
N VAL A 212 -16.76 9.84 -8.07
CA VAL A 212 -16.74 8.40 -8.32
C VAL A 212 -17.51 8.08 -9.59
N ALA A 213 -18.70 8.64 -9.79
CA ALA A 213 -19.52 8.40 -10.97
C ALA A 213 -18.78 8.79 -12.25
N ASN A 214 -18.19 10.00 -12.29
CA ASN A 214 -17.43 10.47 -13.45
C ASN A 214 -16.21 9.57 -13.74
N LYS A 215 -15.53 9.07 -12.69
CA LYS A 215 -14.45 8.10 -12.87
C LYS A 215 -14.95 6.75 -13.35
N ILE A 216 -16.03 6.21 -12.77
CA ILE A 216 -16.58 4.92 -13.21
C ILE A 216 -16.90 5.00 -14.70
N VAL A 217 -17.55 6.06 -15.16
CA VAL A 217 -17.83 6.26 -16.59
C VAL A 217 -16.54 6.26 -17.43
N SER A 218 -15.48 6.94 -16.98
CA SER A 218 -14.20 6.94 -17.72
C SER A 218 -13.41 5.61 -17.63
N TYR A 219 -13.69 4.77 -16.63
CA TYR A 219 -12.99 3.50 -16.40
C TYR A 219 -13.76 2.29 -16.91
N ILE A 220 -15.06 2.39 -17.22
CA ILE A 220 -15.85 1.28 -17.77
C ILE A 220 -15.19 0.74 -19.05
N ASP A 221 -14.61 1.61 -19.88
CA ASP A 221 -13.91 1.20 -21.11
C ASP A 221 -12.59 0.44 -20.83
N ASN A 222 -11.99 0.66 -19.67
CA ASN A 222 -10.76 -0.03 -19.20
C ASN A 222 -11.06 -1.18 -18.23
N GLY A 223 -12.32 -1.37 -17.84
CA GLY A 223 -12.77 -2.40 -16.92
C GLY A 223 -12.94 -3.76 -17.59
N GLY A 224 -13.67 -4.65 -16.92
CA GLY A 224 -14.09 -5.92 -17.50
C GLY A 224 -13.21 -7.13 -17.15
N ILE A 225 -13.39 -8.21 -17.92
CA ILE A 225 -12.86 -9.54 -17.60
C ILE A 225 -11.32 -9.57 -17.61
N GLN A 226 -10.70 -8.83 -18.53
CA GLN A 226 -9.24 -8.78 -18.61
C GLN A 226 -8.63 -8.18 -17.33
N SER A 227 -9.31 -7.18 -16.77
CA SER A 227 -8.94 -6.52 -15.51
C SER A 227 -9.16 -7.37 -14.27
N VAL A 228 -9.79 -8.55 -14.39
CA VAL A 228 -9.98 -9.53 -13.30
C VAL A 228 -8.98 -10.70 -13.43
N ALA A 229 -8.51 -10.97 -14.64
CA ALA A 229 -7.64 -12.11 -14.93
C ALA A 229 -6.35 -12.11 -14.10
N LYS A 230 -5.71 -10.94 -13.90
CA LYS A 230 -4.49 -10.83 -13.08
C LYS A 230 -4.75 -11.18 -11.62
N GLN A 231 -5.90 -10.81 -11.10
CA GLN A 231 -6.34 -11.01 -9.71
C GLN A 231 -6.65 -12.48 -9.47
N LEU A 232 -7.22 -13.17 -10.47
CA LEU A 232 -7.46 -14.62 -10.41
C LEU A 232 -6.16 -15.42 -10.24
N VAL A 233 -5.03 -14.98 -10.80
CA VAL A 233 -3.73 -15.61 -10.55
C VAL A 233 -3.38 -15.57 -9.07
N PHE A 234 -3.55 -14.41 -8.41
CA PHE A 234 -3.32 -14.29 -6.97
C PHE A 234 -4.30 -15.10 -6.14
N VAL A 235 -5.56 -15.23 -6.58
CA VAL A 235 -6.57 -16.10 -5.93
C VAL A 235 -6.11 -17.55 -5.96
N VAL A 236 -5.74 -18.07 -7.12
CA VAL A 236 -5.27 -19.46 -7.30
C VAL A 236 -4.02 -19.73 -6.44
N PHE A 237 -3.05 -18.81 -6.47
CA PHE A 237 -1.84 -18.93 -5.65
C PHE A 237 -2.14 -18.85 -4.15
N SER A 238 -3.10 -18.03 -3.74
CA SER A 238 -3.52 -17.94 -2.33
C SER A 238 -4.26 -19.19 -1.86
N MET A 239 -5.08 -19.81 -2.73
CA MET A 239 -5.73 -21.10 -2.47
C MET A 239 -4.71 -22.22 -2.30
N TYR A 240 -3.63 -22.22 -3.09
CA TYR A 240 -2.52 -23.17 -2.91
C TYR A 240 -1.85 -23.04 -1.53
N CYS A 241 -1.72 -21.81 -1.02
CA CYS A 241 -1.07 -21.53 0.25
C CYS A 241 -1.99 -21.75 1.47
N CYS A 242 -3.31 -21.67 1.29
CA CYS A 242 -4.29 -21.74 2.38
C CYS A 242 -5.28 -22.89 2.20
N ARG A 243 -5.36 -23.78 3.19
CA ARG A 243 -6.30 -24.93 3.17
C ARG A 243 -7.79 -24.51 3.12
N ASN A 244 -8.13 -23.34 3.68
CA ASN A 244 -9.53 -22.86 3.71
C ASN A 244 -9.81 -21.96 2.50
N TRP A 245 -10.13 -22.57 1.36
CA TRP A 245 -10.38 -21.87 0.09
C TRP A 245 -11.53 -20.86 0.17
N LEU A 246 -12.57 -21.10 0.99
CA LEU A 246 -13.64 -20.12 1.22
C LEU A 246 -13.10 -18.81 1.78
N LYS A 247 -12.21 -18.87 2.79
CA LYS A 247 -11.59 -17.67 3.36
C LYS A 247 -10.84 -16.86 2.31
N VAL A 248 -10.19 -17.55 1.35
CA VAL A 248 -9.51 -16.91 0.22
C VAL A 248 -10.51 -16.22 -0.70
N ILE A 249 -11.58 -16.92 -1.13
CA ILE A 249 -12.61 -16.32 -2.00
C ILE A 249 -13.22 -15.07 -1.37
N PHE A 250 -13.59 -15.14 -0.08
CA PHE A 250 -14.16 -13.99 0.63
C PHE A 250 -13.17 -12.82 0.71
N ALA A 251 -11.88 -13.08 0.95
CA ALA A 251 -10.86 -12.04 0.97
C ALA A 251 -10.72 -11.32 -0.37
N TYR A 252 -10.77 -12.06 -1.48
CA TYR A 252 -10.61 -11.49 -2.83
C TYR A 252 -11.90 -10.93 -3.41
N PHE A 253 -13.07 -11.31 -2.91
CA PHE A 253 -14.35 -10.88 -3.48
C PHE A 253 -14.47 -9.35 -3.64
N PRO A 254 -14.18 -8.51 -2.62
CA PRO A 254 -14.23 -7.06 -2.80
C PRO A 254 -13.22 -6.56 -3.84
N ILE A 255 -12.04 -7.15 -3.89
CA ILE A 255 -10.97 -6.81 -4.84
C ILE A 255 -11.42 -7.15 -6.27
N LEU A 256 -12.01 -8.32 -6.50
CA LEU A 256 -12.48 -8.75 -7.81
C LEU A 256 -13.61 -7.86 -8.33
N VAL A 257 -14.58 -7.52 -7.48
CA VAL A 257 -15.67 -6.59 -7.82
C VAL A 257 -15.11 -5.22 -8.20
N VAL A 258 -14.20 -4.68 -7.39
CA VAL A 258 -13.63 -3.35 -7.67
C VAL A 258 -12.75 -3.38 -8.91
N SER A 259 -11.99 -4.45 -9.13
CA SER A 259 -11.14 -4.61 -10.32
C SER A 259 -11.96 -4.68 -11.61
N PHE A 260 -13.12 -5.33 -11.55
CA PHE A 260 -14.03 -5.41 -12.69
C PHE A 260 -14.58 -4.03 -13.09
N ILE A 261 -14.88 -3.18 -12.10
CA ILE A 261 -15.49 -1.86 -12.31
C ILE A 261 -14.44 -0.78 -12.64
N ILE A 262 -13.32 -0.75 -11.92
CA ILE A 262 -12.36 0.37 -11.94
C ILE A 262 -11.12 0.04 -12.80
N GLY A 263 -10.84 -1.23 -13.07
CA GLY A 263 -9.60 -1.67 -13.72
C GLY A 263 -8.55 -2.20 -12.73
N ASP A 264 -7.40 -2.62 -13.26
CA ASP A 264 -6.48 -3.53 -12.57
C ASP A 264 -5.23 -2.87 -11.96
N GLU A 265 -4.72 -1.76 -12.50
CA GLU A 265 -3.36 -1.30 -12.22
C GLU A 265 -3.04 -1.14 -10.73
N ARG A 266 -3.90 -0.43 -9.98
CA ARG A 266 -3.72 -0.23 -8.53
C ARG A 266 -4.31 -1.37 -7.70
N VAL A 267 -5.38 -1.98 -8.19
CA VAL A 267 -6.10 -3.05 -7.48
C VAL A 267 -5.23 -4.32 -7.38
N THR A 268 -4.38 -4.57 -8.39
CA THR A 268 -3.45 -5.70 -8.40
C THR A 268 -2.45 -5.64 -7.23
N MET A 269 -2.04 -4.44 -6.80
CA MET A 269 -1.18 -4.27 -5.62
C MET A 269 -1.87 -4.78 -4.35
N PHE A 270 -3.18 -4.53 -4.20
CA PHE A 270 -3.96 -5.05 -3.08
C PHE A 270 -4.12 -6.57 -3.16
N SER A 271 -4.35 -7.12 -4.37
CA SER A 271 -4.35 -8.57 -4.58
C SER A 271 -3.05 -9.21 -4.13
N TYR A 272 -1.91 -8.61 -4.50
CA TYR A 272 -0.62 -9.09 -4.08
C TYR A 272 -0.41 -8.99 -2.55
N ALA A 273 -0.87 -7.91 -1.91
CA ALA A 273 -0.81 -7.78 -0.45
C ALA A 273 -1.63 -8.88 0.26
N ILE A 274 -2.84 -9.19 -0.24
CA ILE A 274 -3.65 -10.31 0.27
C ILE A 274 -2.98 -11.66 0.01
N PHE A 275 -2.37 -11.86 -1.17
CA PHE A 275 -1.59 -13.06 -1.47
C PHE A 275 -0.46 -13.24 -0.44
N MET A 276 0.30 -12.19 -0.15
CA MET A 276 1.38 -12.27 0.83
C MET A 276 0.85 -12.72 2.19
N TYR A 277 -0.26 -12.15 2.66
CA TYR A 277 -0.93 -12.62 3.89
C TYR A 277 -1.25 -14.12 3.86
N PHE A 278 -1.79 -14.64 2.76
CA PHE A 278 -2.09 -16.09 2.67
C PHE A 278 -0.84 -16.96 2.48
N SER A 279 0.21 -16.44 1.84
CA SER A 279 1.48 -17.16 1.64
C SER A 279 2.13 -17.56 2.97
N LEU A 280 1.90 -16.76 4.02
CA LEU A 280 2.40 -17.00 5.36
C LEU A 280 1.97 -18.36 5.93
N TYR A 281 0.75 -18.81 5.62
CA TYR A 281 0.19 -20.06 6.14
C TYR A 281 0.98 -21.30 5.70
N LYS A 282 1.77 -21.20 4.62
CA LYS A 282 2.61 -22.28 4.12
C LYS A 282 4.09 -21.95 4.27
N ASN A 283 4.76 -22.66 5.19
CA ASN A 283 6.20 -22.56 5.45
C ASN A 283 6.70 -21.12 5.70
N ARG A 284 5.93 -20.29 6.43
CA ARG A 284 6.33 -18.90 6.73
C ARG A 284 6.62 -18.07 5.48
N GLY A 285 5.88 -18.32 4.39
CA GLY A 285 6.05 -17.67 3.09
C GLY A 285 7.01 -18.40 2.13
N LEU A 286 7.75 -19.42 2.58
CA LEU A 286 8.67 -20.21 1.74
C LEU A 286 7.90 -21.25 0.92
N ASN A 287 7.23 -20.80 -0.12
CA ASN A 287 6.44 -21.66 -1.01
C ASN A 287 6.64 -21.28 -2.49
N ILE A 288 6.31 -22.24 -3.37
CA ILE A 288 6.52 -22.11 -4.82
C ILE A 288 5.85 -20.84 -5.39
N PRO A 289 4.57 -20.54 -5.09
CA PRO A 289 3.95 -19.30 -5.55
C PRO A 289 4.68 -18.03 -5.14
N THR A 290 5.17 -17.95 -3.90
CA THR A 290 5.95 -16.79 -3.44
C THR A 290 7.19 -16.58 -4.31
N PHE A 291 7.94 -17.65 -4.60
CA PHE A 291 9.14 -17.54 -5.43
C PHE A 291 8.83 -17.15 -6.87
N ILE A 292 7.82 -17.76 -7.49
CA ILE A 292 7.38 -17.41 -8.85
C ILE A 292 7.04 -15.92 -8.93
N LEU A 293 6.22 -15.42 -7.99
CA LEU A 293 5.82 -14.01 -7.97
C LEU A 293 7.00 -13.08 -7.64
N MET A 294 7.89 -13.45 -6.72
CA MET A 294 9.06 -12.64 -6.40
C MET A 294 10.06 -12.56 -7.55
N SER A 295 10.23 -13.63 -8.34
CA SER A 295 11.03 -13.60 -9.56
C SER A 295 10.39 -12.72 -10.63
N TYR A 296 9.08 -12.86 -10.86
CA TYR A 296 8.34 -12.03 -11.80
C TYR A 296 8.40 -10.54 -11.44
N PHE A 297 8.15 -10.21 -10.17
CA PHE A 297 8.22 -8.83 -9.69
C PHE A 297 9.66 -8.33 -9.61
N GLY A 298 10.65 -9.20 -9.41
CA GLY A 298 12.06 -8.86 -9.50
C GLY A 298 12.43 -8.36 -10.89
N PHE A 299 12.04 -9.12 -11.93
CA PHE A 299 12.21 -8.69 -13.31
C PHE A 299 11.49 -7.36 -13.59
N LYS A 300 10.24 -7.20 -13.14
CA LYS A 300 9.52 -5.92 -13.28
C LYS A 300 10.19 -4.75 -12.55
N SER A 301 10.83 -5.01 -11.41
CA SER A 301 11.56 -3.97 -10.67
C SER A 301 12.78 -3.49 -11.46
N ILE A 302 13.52 -4.41 -12.09
CA ILE A 302 14.65 -4.06 -12.96
C ILE A 302 14.18 -3.19 -14.12
N VAL A 303 13.12 -3.62 -14.83
CA VAL A 303 12.55 -2.84 -15.94
C VAL A 303 12.05 -1.48 -15.47
N PHE A 304 11.42 -1.40 -14.29
CA PHE A 304 10.99 -0.13 -13.71
C PHE A 304 12.18 0.80 -13.46
N VAL A 305 13.22 0.33 -12.77
CA VAL A 305 14.42 1.11 -12.46
C VAL A 305 15.13 1.58 -13.72
N ASP A 306 15.26 0.72 -14.73
CA ASP A 306 15.85 1.07 -16.03
C ASP A 306 15.09 2.21 -16.71
N ARG A 307 13.75 2.16 -16.70
CA ARG A 307 12.89 3.24 -17.22
C ARG A 307 13.01 4.53 -16.43
N VAL A 308 13.10 4.44 -15.10
CA VAL A 308 13.34 5.60 -14.23
C VAL A 308 14.64 6.29 -14.61
N ILE A 309 15.72 5.53 -14.80
CA ILE A 309 17.04 6.09 -15.12
C ILE A 309 17.05 6.68 -16.53
N SER A 310 16.45 5.99 -17.51
CA SER A 310 16.49 6.39 -18.92
C SER A 310 15.51 7.53 -19.28
N THR A 311 14.34 7.57 -18.67
CA THR A 311 13.26 8.51 -19.06
C THR A 311 12.79 9.44 -17.94
N GLY A 312 13.28 9.23 -16.72
CA GLY A 312 12.78 9.92 -15.53
C GLY A 312 11.40 9.45 -15.05
N SER A 313 10.79 8.45 -15.71
CA SER A 313 9.48 7.90 -15.37
C SER A 313 9.47 6.38 -15.47
N GLY A 314 8.77 5.70 -14.56
CA GLY A 314 8.75 4.24 -14.51
C GLY A 314 7.72 3.58 -15.43
N PHE A 315 6.84 4.38 -16.04
CA PHE A 315 5.68 3.88 -16.80
C PHE A 315 5.70 4.23 -18.28
N VAL A 316 6.63 5.08 -18.73
CA VAL A 316 6.75 5.41 -20.16
C VAL A 316 7.28 4.19 -20.92
N SER A 317 6.63 3.83 -22.01
CA SER A 317 7.16 2.87 -22.98
C SER A 317 8.24 3.55 -23.80
N VAL A 318 9.48 3.08 -23.69
CA VAL A 318 10.53 3.41 -24.65
C VAL A 318 10.16 2.65 -25.92
N ASN A 319 9.78 3.40 -26.97
CA ASN A 319 9.53 2.82 -28.29
C ASN A 319 10.84 2.49 -28.99
#